data_AF-A0A8T4QFF6-F1
#
_entry.id   AF-A0A8T4QFF6-F1
#
_cell.length_a   1.000
_cell.length_b   1.000
_cell.length_c   1.000
_cell.angle_alpha   90.00
_cell.angle_beta   90.00
_cell.angle_gamma   90.00
#
_symmetry.space_group_name_H-M   'P 1'
#
loop_
_entity.id
_entity.type
_entity.pdbx_description
1 polymer ?
#
loop_
_entity_poly.entity_id
_entity_poly.type
_entity_poly.pdbx_seq_one_letter_code
_entity_poly.pdbx_strand_id
1 'polypeptide(L)'
;MLICGIDESRRGPVLGPMVMCGALIDEENLKKLIALKPKDSKLMTASEREEAYPKLLRVLKHYRVFVLQPQEIDKAVHGHDGLNLNKLEARKSAEILNEFEPDKAIIDCPSNNISSYRNYLKRLIKNKKIDIVLEHNAERYPLVAAASIIAKVTGDREVEKIKKQIGLDFGSGYMTDPKTVEFLKNNFENYPELFRKSWFPYKDLLNQKFQKSLSDFTQFLKEEQRHKSHTIEDLKKLEEFGFHFEKPKAEHELAVMKGPCTVILYRNGKLLLQGKEEVKENVKKILGLED
;
A
#
# COMPACT_ATOMS: atom_id res chain seq x y z
N MET A 1 22.52 -28.15 -23.79
CA MET A 1 21.34 -27.81 -22.97
C MET A 1 21.12 -26.30 -22.93
N LEU A 2 19.87 -25.82 -22.83
CA LEU A 2 19.50 -24.43 -22.56
C LEU A 2 19.16 -24.23 -21.08
N ILE A 3 19.78 -23.22 -20.46
CA ILE A 3 19.59 -22.89 -19.05
C ILE A 3 19.08 -21.47 -18.94
N CYS A 4 18.04 -21.25 -18.14
CA CYS A 4 17.48 -19.94 -17.82
C CYS A 4 17.76 -19.57 -16.35
N GLY A 5 18.23 -18.35 -16.10
CA GLY A 5 18.29 -17.73 -14.77
C GLY A 5 17.26 -16.60 -14.69
N ILE A 6 16.50 -16.52 -13.59
CA ILE A 6 15.51 -15.47 -13.38
C ILE A 6 15.73 -14.84 -12.01
N ASP A 7 15.75 -13.50 -11.97
CA ASP A 7 15.82 -12.70 -10.74
C ASP A 7 15.05 -11.38 -10.93
N GLU A 8 14.76 -10.71 -9.83
CA GLU A 8 14.17 -9.38 -9.81
C GLU A 8 15.04 -8.32 -9.12
N SER A 9 14.67 -7.07 -9.32
CA SER A 9 15.22 -5.95 -8.59
C SER A 9 14.15 -4.92 -8.28
N ARG A 10 14.41 -4.14 -7.22
CA ARG A 10 13.52 -3.07 -6.76
C ARG A 10 12.14 -3.60 -6.34
N ARG A 11 12.08 -4.72 -5.64
CA ARG A 11 10.85 -5.27 -5.06
C ARG A 11 10.28 -4.42 -3.92
N GLY A 12 11.14 -3.81 -3.09
CA GLY A 12 10.76 -3.08 -1.87
C GLY A 12 10.40 -1.58 -1.94
N PRO A 13 10.88 -0.75 -2.88
CA PRO A 13 10.61 0.70 -2.93
C PRO A 13 9.13 1.04 -2.84
N VAL A 14 8.81 2.20 -2.24
CA VAL A 14 7.47 2.79 -2.34
C VAL A 14 7.26 3.52 -3.67
N LEU A 15 8.36 3.91 -4.34
CA LEU A 15 8.33 4.68 -5.58
C LEU A 15 9.04 3.95 -6.73
N GLY A 16 8.42 4.02 -7.90
CA GLY A 16 8.97 3.56 -9.16
C GLY A 16 8.77 2.07 -9.43
N PRO A 17 9.22 1.60 -10.61
CA PRO A 17 8.92 0.26 -11.07
C PRO A 17 9.71 -0.82 -10.32
N MET A 18 9.21 -2.05 -10.40
CA MET A 18 9.96 -3.28 -10.12
C MET A 18 10.46 -3.85 -11.45
N VAL A 19 11.65 -4.45 -11.47
CA VAL A 19 12.20 -5.01 -12.71
C VAL A 19 12.45 -6.50 -12.53
N MET A 20 11.97 -7.33 -13.45
CA MET A 20 12.32 -8.76 -13.53
C MET A 20 13.15 -9.02 -14.77
N CYS A 21 14.13 -9.90 -14.68
CA CYS A 21 14.95 -10.31 -15.80
C CYS A 21 15.03 -11.83 -15.90
N GLY A 22 14.85 -12.36 -17.11
CA GLY A 22 15.22 -13.71 -17.50
C GLY A 22 16.45 -13.67 -18.40
N ALA A 23 17.45 -14.48 -18.09
CA ALA A 23 18.68 -14.64 -18.87
C ALA A 23 18.78 -16.09 -19.37
N LEU A 24 18.86 -16.28 -20.69
CA LEU A 24 18.99 -17.57 -21.34
C LEU A 24 20.43 -17.77 -21.82
N ILE A 25 20.98 -18.95 -21.55
CA ILE A 25 22.32 -19.32 -22.03
C ILE A 25 22.32 -20.76 -22.53
N ASP A 26 23.15 -21.03 -23.52
CA ASP A 26 23.54 -22.40 -23.86
C ASP A 26 24.70 -22.87 -22.99
N GLU A 27 24.82 -24.19 -22.88
CA GLU A 27 25.84 -24.85 -22.06
C GLU A 27 27.29 -24.53 -22.50
N GLU A 28 27.50 -24.25 -23.79
CA GLU A 28 28.82 -23.93 -24.35
C GLU A 28 29.31 -22.56 -23.86
N ASN A 29 28.40 -21.59 -23.77
CA ASN A 29 28.68 -20.24 -23.31
C ASN A 29 28.68 -20.11 -21.77
N LEU A 30 28.21 -21.12 -21.03
CA LEU A 30 28.19 -21.09 -19.57
C LEU A 30 29.59 -20.88 -18.96
N LYS A 31 30.64 -21.47 -19.54
CA LYS A 31 32.03 -21.27 -19.09
C LYS A 31 32.48 -19.82 -19.24
N LYS A 32 32.08 -19.15 -20.33
CA LYS A 32 32.38 -17.73 -20.56
C LYS A 32 31.69 -16.86 -19.52
N LEU A 33 30.44 -17.18 -19.17
CA LEU A 33 29.70 -16.46 -18.13
C LEU A 33 30.38 -16.61 -16.75
N ILE A 34 30.78 -17.84 -16.38
CA ILE A 34 31.49 -18.10 -15.13
C ILE A 34 32.80 -17.29 -15.06
N ALA A 35 33.53 -17.20 -16.18
CA ALA A 35 34.77 -16.43 -16.26
C ALA A 35 34.58 -14.92 -16.02
N LEU A 36 33.38 -14.37 -16.31
CA LEU A 36 33.03 -12.99 -15.98
C LEU A 36 32.82 -12.76 -14.47
N LYS A 37 32.72 -13.83 -13.68
CA LYS A 37 32.51 -13.82 -12.22
C LYS A 37 31.38 -12.86 -11.80
N PRO A 38 30.15 -13.01 -12.34
CA PRO A 38 29.03 -12.20 -11.91
C PRO A 38 28.83 -12.38 -10.41
N LYS A 39 28.80 -11.27 -9.68
CA LYS A 39 28.63 -11.22 -8.22
C LYS A 39 27.19 -10.84 -7.89
N ASP A 40 26.82 -11.03 -6.63
CA ASP A 40 25.61 -10.44 -6.08
C ASP A 40 25.60 -8.92 -6.39
N SER A 41 24.56 -8.48 -7.10
CA SER A 41 24.42 -7.10 -7.55
C SER A 41 24.37 -6.12 -6.36
N LYS A 42 23.96 -6.58 -5.17
CA LYS A 42 23.89 -5.81 -3.92
C LYS A 42 25.29 -5.50 -3.36
N LEU A 43 26.28 -6.34 -3.67
CA LEU A 43 27.67 -6.19 -3.24
C LEU A 43 28.52 -5.39 -4.24
N MET A 44 27.93 -4.96 -5.34
CA MET A 44 28.60 -4.16 -6.38
C MET A 44 28.25 -2.68 -6.25
N THR A 45 29.17 -1.82 -6.66
CA THR A 45 28.90 -0.40 -6.91
C THR A 45 28.07 -0.23 -8.18
N ALA A 46 27.46 0.96 -8.36
CA ALA A 46 26.72 1.26 -9.58
C ALA A 46 27.62 1.20 -10.83
N SER A 47 28.86 1.71 -10.72
CA SER A 47 29.84 1.70 -11.82
C SER A 47 30.23 0.28 -12.22
N GLU A 48 30.52 -0.60 -11.25
CA GLU A 48 30.86 -2.00 -11.54
C GLU A 48 29.70 -2.74 -12.24
N ARG A 49 28.45 -2.47 -11.84
CA ARG A 49 27.28 -3.07 -12.50
C ARG A 49 27.11 -2.56 -13.93
N GLU A 50 27.28 -1.26 -14.15
CA GLU A 50 27.23 -0.64 -15.47
C GLU A 50 28.32 -1.19 -16.41
N GLU A 51 29.52 -1.43 -15.90
CA GLU A 51 30.60 -2.05 -16.67
C GLU A 51 30.34 -3.54 -17.00
N ALA A 52 29.75 -4.27 -16.05
CA ALA A 52 29.41 -5.69 -16.22
C ALA A 52 28.25 -5.89 -17.20
N TYR A 53 27.24 -5.02 -17.18
CA TYR A 53 26.01 -5.13 -17.97
C TYR A 53 26.24 -5.49 -19.45
N PRO A 54 27.01 -4.71 -20.25
CA PRO A 54 27.23 -5.04 -21.66
C PRO A 54 28.03 -6.33 -21.87
N LYS A 55 28.93 -6.69 -20.93
CA LYS A 55 29.71 -7.93 -21.01
C LYS A 55 28.81 -9.15 -20.83
N LEU A 56 27.87 -9.08 -19.89
CA LEU A 56 26.88 -10.13 -19.65
C LEU A 56 25.99 -10.33 -20.88
N LEU A 57 25.43 -9.25 -21.44
CA LEU A 57 24.54 -9.34 -22.61
C LEU A 57 25.21 -9.99 -23.83
N ARG A 58 26.53 -9.81 -24.01
CA ARG A 58 27.28 -10.43 -25.13
C ARG A 58 27.45 -11.94 -25.01
N VAL A 59 27.35 -12.48 -23.79
CA VAL A 59 27.54 -13.92 -23.52
C VAL A 59 26.20 -14.67 -23.47
N LEU A 60 25.12 -13.97 -23.09
CA LEU A 60 23.80 -14.56 -23.08
C LEU A 60 23.32 -14.88 -24.49
N LYS A 61 22.63 -16.01 -24.63
CA LYS A 61 21.96 -16.37 -25.88
C LYS A 61 20.75 -15.48 -26.13
N HIS A 62 20.01 -15.17 -25.07
CA HIS A 62 18.86 -14.27 -25.09
C HIS A 62 18.57 -13.73 -23.69
N TYR A 63 17.81 -12.65 -23.59
CA TYR A 63 17.33 -12.13 -22.31
C TYR A 63 15.99 -11.39 -22.47
N ARG A 64 15.24 -11.32 -21.38
CA ARG A 64 13.92 -10.69 -21.34
C ARG A 64 13.82 -9.86 -20.07
N VAL A 65 13.47 -8.59 -20.21
CA VAL A 65 13.28 -7.69 -19.07
C VAL A 65 11.84 -7.21 -19.03
N PHE A 66 11.22 -7.29 -17.85
CA PHE A 66 9.92 -6.71 -17.54
C PHE A 66 10.11 -5.55 -16.57
N VAL A 67 9.65 -4.35 -16.96
CA VAL A 67 9.57 -3.17 -16.09
C VAL A 67 8.13 -3.02 -15.65
N LEU A 68 7.84 -3.47 -14.43
CA LEU A 68 6.50 -3.51 -13.83
C LEU A 68 6.22 -2.19 -13.14
N GLN A 69 5.30 -1.41 -13.73
CA GLN A 69 4.95 -0.08 -13.23
C GLN A 69 4.16 -0.16 -11.91
N PRO A 70 4.19 0.89 -11.07
CA PRO A 70 3.45 0.92 -9.79
C PRO A 70 1.98 0.51 -9.92
N GLN A 71 1.30 0.90 -10.99
CA GLN A 71 -0.10 0.56 -11.27
C GLN A 71 -0.32 -0.93 -11.52
N GLU A 72 0.61 -1.59 -12.21
CA GLU A 72 0.55 -3.04 -12.44
C GLU A 72 0.76 -3.80 -11.14
N ILE A 73 1.73 -3.34 -10.34
CA ILE A 73 2.00 -3.86 -9.00
C ILE A 73 0.78 -3.71 -8.10
N ASP A 74 0.20 -2.50 -8.02
CA ASP A 74 -0.98 -2.21 -7.21
C ASP A 74 -2.18 -3.03 -7.64
N LYS A 75 -2.41 -3.18 -8.96
CA LYS A 75 -3.47 -4.04 -9.49
C LYS A 75 -3.31 -5.49 -9.05
N ALA A 76 -2.08 -6.00 -8.99
CA ALA A 76 -1.82 -7.35 -8.51
C ALA A 76 -1.95 -7.52 -7.00
N VAL A 77 -1.60 -6.50 -6.20
CA VAL A 77 -1.67 -6.58 -4.73
C VAL A 77 -3.08 -6.29 -4.20
N HIS A 78 -3.82 -5.39 -4.84
CA HIS A 78 -5.17 -4.99 -4.45
C HIS A 78 -6.29 -5.67 -5.22
N GLY A 79 -5.97 -6.39 -6.30
CA GLY A 79 -6.96 -7.10 -7.09
C GLY A 79 -7.76 -8.11 -6.26
N HIS A 80 -9.03 -8.28 -6.63
CA HIS A 80 -9.91 -9.30 -6.03
C HIS A 80 -9.70 -10.70 -6.63
N ASP A 81 -8.78 -10.85 -7.59
CA ASP A 81 -8.48 -12.12 -8.27
C ASP A 81 -7.53 -13.04 -7.47
N GLY A 82 -7.23 -12.67 -6.22
CA GLY A 82 -6.36 -13.43 -5.32
C GLY A 82 -4.89 -13.40 -5.72
N LEU A 83 -4.49 -12.46 -6.58
CA LEU A 83 -3.08 -12.15 -6.82
C LEU A 83 -2.40 -11.55 -5.60
N ASN A 84 -1.07 -11.61 -5.64
CA ASN A 84 -0.17 -10.86 -4.79
C ASN A 84 1.15 -10.69 -5.54
N LEU A 85 2.12 -10.00 -4.94
CA LEU A 85 3.40 -9.73 -5.57
C LEU A 85 4.11 -11.02 -6.01
N ASN A 86 4.17 -12.05 -5.14
CA ASN A 86 4.78 -13.34 -5.47
C ASN A 86 4.11 -14.03 -6.67
N LYS A 87 2.77 -13.96 -6.77
CA LYS A 87 2.03 -14.53 -7.91
C LYS A 87 2.19 -13.72 -9.19
N LEU A 88 2.35 -12.40 -9.10
CA LEU A 88 2.72 -11.56 -10.24
C LEU A 88 4.11 -11.95 -10.76
N GLU A 89 5.08 -12.08 -9.86
CA GLU A 89 6.43 -12.53 -10.17
C GLU A 89 6.40 -13.93 -10.82
N ALA A 90 5.63 -14.87 -10.29
CA ALA A 90 5.46 -16.20 -10.89
C ALA A 90 4.82 -16.15 -12.30
N ARG A 91 3.89 -15.22 -12.56
CA ARG A 91 3.33 -15.03 -13.90
C ARG A 91 4.38 -14.52 -14.88
N LYS A 92 5.19 -13.54 -14.48
CA LYS A 92 6.27 -13.00 -15.32
C LYS A 92 7.37 -14.04 -15.54
N SER A 93 7.73 -14.82 -14.53
CA SER A 93 8.61 -15.99 -14.68
C SER A 93 8.03 -17.00 -15.68
N ALA A 94 6.73 -17.29 -15.63
CA ALA A 94 6.09 -18.18 -16.61
C ALA A 94 6.13 -17.61 -18.03
N GLU A 95 5.91 -16.30 -18.21
CA GLU A 95 6.05 -15.63 -19.52
C GLU A 95 7.47 -15.83 -20.08
N ILE A 96 8.51 -15.62 -19.27
CA ILE A 96 9.92 -15.86 -19.65
C ILE A 96 10.13 -17.31 -20.06
N LEU A 97 9.71 -18.26 -19.23
CA LEU A 97 9.93 -19.69 -19.48
C LEU A 97 9.18 -20.20 -20.71
N ASN A 98 8.00 -19.64 -20.99
CA ASN A 98 7.22 -19.96 -22.18
C ASN A 98 7.81 -19.34 -23.46
N GLU A 99 8.53 -18.23 -23.36
CA GLU A 99 9.26 -17.61 -24.47
C GLU A 99 10.57 -18.36 -24.76
N PHE A 100 11.32 -18.72 -23.71
CA PHE A 100 12.67 -19.26 -23.85
C PHE A 100 12.73 -20.77 -24.06
N GLU A 101 11.68 -21.49 -23.65
CA GLU A 101 11.60 -22.95 -23.68
C GLU A 101 12.89 -23.67 -23.18
N PRO A 102 13.44 -23.32 -22.00
CA PRO A 102 14.71 -23.88 -21.55
C PRO A 102 14.56 -25.33 -21.10
N ASP A 103 15.66 -26.08 -21.10
CA ASP A 103 15.71 -27.41 -20.49
C ASP A 103 15.72 -27.31 -18.96
N LYS A 104 16.42 -26.30 -18.41
CA LYS A 104 16.56 -26.03 -16.99
C LYS A 104 16.32 -24.56 -16.66
N ALA A 105 15.63 -24.29 -15.56
CA ALA A 105 15.41 -22.95 -15.04
C ALA A 105 15.83 -22.85 -13.57
N ILE A 106 16.59 -21.81 -13.23
CA ILE A 106 16.99 -21.47 -11.87
C ILE A 106 16.40 -20.08 -11.57
N ILE A 107 15.59 -19.98 -10.53
CA ILE A 107 14.79 -18.79 -10.23
C ILE A 107 15.01 -18.40 -8.77
N ASP A 108 15.37 -17.14 -8.51
CA ASP A 108 15.34 -16.60 -7.15
C ASP A 108 13.89 -16.52 -6.68
N CYS A 109 13.57 -17.25 -5.61
CA CYS A 109 12.20 -17.46 -5.18
C CYS A 109 11.82 -16.39 -4.13
N PRO A 110 10.85 -15.51 -4.41
CA PRO A 110 10.44 -14.45 -3.49
C PRO A 110 9.56 -14.95 -2.34
N SER A 111 9.16 -16.24 -2.36
CA SER A 111 8.17 -16.81 -1.45
C SER A 111 8.75 -17.82 -0.48
N ASN A 112 8.53 -17.61 0.82
CA ASN A 112 8.86 -18.58 1.87
C ASN A 112 8.13 -19.92 1.71
N ASN A 113 7.02 -19.96 0.96
CA ASN A 113 6.32 -21.19 0.61
C ASN A 113 6.65 -21.60 -0.84
N ILE A 114 7.87 -22.12 -1.01
CA ILE A 114 8.41 -22.55 -2.31
C ILE A 114 7.48 -23.57 -2.99
N SER A 115 6.89 -24.50 -2.25
CA SER A 115 5.99 -25.51 -2.81
C SER A 115 4.74 -24.90 -3.43
N SER A 116 4.10 -23.94 -2.76
CA SER A 116 2.94 -23.22 -3.28
C SER A 116 3.30 -22.38 -4.51
N TYR A 117 4.43 -21.66 -4.46
CA TYR A 117 4.95 -20.90 -5.60
C TYR A 117 5.22 -21.81 -6.81
N ARG A 118 5.91 -22.93 -6.58
CA ARG A 118 6.20 -23.95 -7.60
C ARG A 118 4.92 -24.47 -8.25
N ASN A 119 3.92 -24.83 -7.47
CA ASN A 119 2.64 -25.34 -7.98
C ASN A 119 1.92 -24.27 -8.83
N TYR A 120 1.92 -23.02 -8.37
CA TYR A 120 1.33 -21.91 -9.12
C TYR A 120 2.08 -21.69 -10.45
N LEU A 121 3.41 -21.59 -10.42
CA LEU A 121 4.25 -21.44 -11.61
C LEU A 121 4.06 -22.60 -12.60
N LYS A 122 4.09 -23.85 -12.11
CA LYS A 122 3.90 -25.06 -12.94
C LYS A 122 2.56 -25.08 -13.65
N ARG A 123 1.51 -24.44 -13.16
CA ARG A 123 0.23 -24.33 -13.89
C ARG A 123 0.31 -23.39 -15.09
N LEU A 124 1.17 -22.37 -15.03
CA LEU A 124 1.29 -21.31 -16.04
C LEU A 124 2.28 -21.63 -17.16
N ILE A 125 3.31 -22.45 -16.89
CA ILE A 125 4.27 -22.88 -17.91
C ILE A 125 3.64 -23.89 -18.87
N LYS A 126 3.95 -23.81 -20.17
CA LYS A 126 3.45 -24.74 -21.20
C LYS A 126 4.24 -26.04 -21.16
N ASN A 127 5.57 -25.96 -21.20
CA ASN A 127 6.45 -27.12 -21.12
C ASN A 127 6.59 -27.60 -19.66
N LYS A 128 6.06 -28.79 -19.35
CA LYS A 128 6.13 -29.38 -18.00
C LYS A 128 7.43 -30.16 -17.72
N LYS A 129 8.28 -30.32 -18.74
CA LYS A 129 9.55 -31.08 -18.65
C LYS A 129 10.73 -30.23 -18.16
N ILE A 130 10.56 -28.90 -18.05
CA ILE A 130 11.60 -27.99 -17.57
C ILE A 130 12.04 -28.43 -16.15
N ASP A 131 13.33 -28.64 -15.96
CA ASP A 131 13.93 -28.83 -14.63
C ASP A 131 13.94 -27.48 -13.90
N ILE A 132 13.02 -27.30 -12.95
CA ILE A 132 12.85 -26.03 -12.22
C ILE A 132 13.51 -26.11 -10.85
N VAL A 133 14.56 -25.31 -10.66
CA VAL A 133 15.19 -25.02 -9.37
C VAL A 133 14.64 -23.71 -8.84
N LEU A 134 14.02 -23.77 -7.66
CA LEU A 134 13.47 -22.61 -6.94
C LEU A 134 14.11 -22.58 -5.57
N GLU A 135 14.84 -21.52 -5.30
CA GLU A 135 15.59 -21.36 -4.05
C GLU A 135 15.65 -19.90 -3.65
N HIS A 136 15.94 -19.65 -2.38
CA HIS A 136 16.27 -18.32 -1.90
C HIS A 136 17.75 -18.02 -2.12
N ASN A 137 18.06 -16.76 -2.40
CA ASN A 137 19.41 -16.27 -2.64
C ASN A 137 20.06 -17.02 -3.81
N ALA A 138 19.29 -17.22 -4.88
CA ALA A 138 19.74 -17.95 -6.06
C ALA A 138 20.80 -17.18 -6.86
N GLU A 139 21.11 -15.92 -6.53
CA GLU A 139 22.23 -15.16 -7.09
C GLU A 139 23.60 -15.83 -6.87
N ARG A 140 23.69 -16.87 -6.03
CA ARG A 140 24.89 -17.75 -5.99
C ARG A 140 25.15 -18.47 -7.33
N TYR A 141 24.13 -18.64 -8.16
CA TYR A 141 24.27 -19.19 -9.50
C TYR A 141 24.66 -18.07 -10.47
N PRO A 142 25.77 -18.22 -11.25
CA PRO A 142 26.24 -17.14 -12.12
C PRO A 142 25.22 -16.58 -13.10
N LEU A 143 24.31 -17.43 -13.60
CA LEU A 143 23.24 -17.00 -14.51
C LEU A 143 22.14 -16.20 -13.83
N VAL A 144 21.81 -16.52 -12.58
CA VAL A 144 20.86 -15.74 -11.78
C VAL A 144 21.51 -14.42 -11.35
N ALA A 145 22.78 -14.43 -10.94
CA ALA A 145 23.54 -13.19 -10.69
C ALA A 145 23.58 -12.27 -11.92
N ALA A 146 23.74 -12.83 -13.12
CA ALA A 146 23.67 -12.05 -14.36
C ALA A 146 22.30 -11.41 -14.57
N ALA A 147 21.21 -12.16 -14.37
CA ALA A 147 19.85 -11.63 -14.40
C ALA A 147 19.63 -10.53 -13.36
N SER A 148 20.15 -10.71 -12.13
CA SER A 148 20.13 -9.74 -11.03
C SER A 148 20.76 -8.41 -11.43
N ILE A 149 21.97 -8.46 -12.00
CA ILE A 149 22.71 -7.28 -12.45
C ILE A 149 21.92 -6.56 -13.55
N ILE A 150 21.38 -7.29 -14.52
CA ILE A 150 20.58 -6.71 -15.61
C ILE A 150 19.32 -6.04 -15.05
N ALA A 151 18.60 -6.69 -14.14
CA ALA A 151 17.41 -6.14 -13.49
C ALA A 151 17.76 -4.88 -12.68
N LYS A 152 18.84 -4.90 -11.91
CA LYS A 152 19.28 -3.78 -11.07
C LYS A 152 19.69 -2.56 -11.90
N VAL A 153 20.53 -2.75 -12.91
CA VAL A 153 20.95 -1.66 -13.81
C VAL A 153 19.76 -1.06 -14.53
N THR A 154 18.86 -1.90 -15.05
CA THR A 154 17.65 -1.41 -15.73
C THR A 154 16.77 -0.61 -14.77
N GLY A 155 16.54 -1.12 -13.56
CA GLY A 155 15.73 -0.43 -12.55
C GLY A 155 16.34 0.90 -12.10
N ASP A 156 17.66 0.97 -11.94
CA ASP A 156 18.37 2.20 -11.60
C ASP A 156 18.24 3.24 -12.73
N ARG A 157 18.39 2.82 -13.99
CA ARG A 157 18.20 3.68 -15.17
C ARG A 157 16.75 4.19 -15.30
N GLU A 158 15.75 3.36 -15.01
CA GLU A 158 14.34 3.80 -15.00
C GLU A 158 14.09 4.84 -13.91
N VAL A 159 14.66 4.69 -12.71
CA VAL A 159 14.57 5.72 -11.66
C VAL A 159 15.19 7.04 -12.12
N GLU A 160 16.39 7.00 -12.66
CA GLU A 160 17.08 8.21 -13.12
C GLU A 160 16.33 8.88 -14.29
N LYS A 161 15.69 8.08 -15.15
CA LYS A 161 14.79 8.59 -16.19
C LYS A 161 13.59 9.33 -15.59
N ILE A 162 12.91 8.76 -14.59
CA ILE A 162 11.78 9.41 -13.92
C ILE A 162 12.23 10.73 -13.27
N LYS A 163 13.36 10.74 -12.55
CA LYS A 163 13.91 11.96 -11.93
C LYS A 163 14.13 13.07 -12.95
N LYS A 164 14.72 12.73 -14.11
CA LYS A 164 14.93 13.68 -15.21
C LYS A 164 13.62 14.19 -15.81
N GLN A 165 12.62 13.32 -15.94
CA GLN A 165 11.31 13.69 -16.49
C GLN A 165 10.56 14.68 -15.59
N ILE A 166 10.60 14.49 -14.28
CA ILE A 166 9.89 15.38 -13.33
C ILE A 166 10.76 16.54 -12.83
N GLY A 167 12.07 16.52 -13.11
CA GLY A 167 13.02 17.55 -12.67
C GLY A 167 13.30 17.55 -11.17
N LEU A 168 13.03 16.44 -10.46
CA LEU A 168 13.16 16.33 -9.00
C LEU A 168 13.91 15.05 -8.63
N ASP A 169 14.81 15.14 -7.65
CA ASP A 169 15.50 13.99 -7.07
C ASP A 169 14.74 13.46 -5.85
N PHE A 170 13.97 12.39 -6.05
CA PHE A 170 13.25 11.70 -4.97
C PHE A 170 14.10 10.66 -4.22
N GLY A 171 15.42 10.63 -4.45
CA GLY A 171 16.31 9.64 -3.84
C GLY A 171 16.17 8.25 -4.46
N SER A 172 16.29 7.21 -3.64
CA SER A 172 16.34 5.81 -4.06
C SER A 172 14.95 5.18 -4.33
N GLY A 173 13.89 5.77 -3.79
CA GLY A 173 12.54 5.22 -3.76
C GLY A 173 12.27 4.29 -2.56
N TYR A 174 13.28 3.99 -1.73
CA TYR A 174 13.13 3.23 -0.48
C TYR A 174 12.88 4.17 0.71
N MET A 175 12.04 3.75 1.65
CA MET A 175 11.74 4.55 2.86
C MET A 175 12.93 4.71 3.82
N THR A 176 14.04 4.00 3.59
CA THR A 176 15.31 4.20 4.32
C THR A 176 16.08 5.42 3.83
N ASP A 177 15.71 5.99 2.69
CA ASP A 177 16.31 7.19 2.13
C ASP A 177 15.51 8.44 2.57
N PRO A 178 16.12 9.37 3.32
CA PRO A 178 15.45 10.60 3.76
C PRO A 178 14.83 11.41 2.61
N LYS A 179 15.47 11.46 1.44
CA LYS A 179 14.93 12.18 0.26
C LYS A 179 13.64 11.55 -0.22
N THR A 180 13.54 10.22 -0.19
CA THR A 180 12.31 9.51 -0.56
C THR A 180 11.19 9.77 0.45
N VAL A 181 11.51 9.79 1.75
CA VAL A 181 10.52 10.09 2.80
C VAL A 181 9.94 11.49 2.60
N GLU A 182 10.80 12.49 2.39
CA GLU A 182 10.39 13.87 2.15
C GLU A 182 9.60 14.00 0.84
N PHE A 183 10.09 13.38 -0.24
CA PHE A 183 9.40 13.39 -1.52
C PHE A 183 8.00 12.80 -1.41
N LEU A 184 7.82 11.64 -0.77
CA LEU A 184 6.51 11.03 -0.54
C LEU A 184 5.55 11.98 0.17
N LYS A 185 5.97 12.60 1.29
CA LYS A 185 5.13 13.53 2.06
C LYS A 185 4.67 14.73 1.23
N ASN A 186 5.57 15.29 0.42
CA ASN A 186 5.33 16.54 -0.29
C ASN A 186 4.66 16.33 -1.67
N ASN A 187 4.72 15.12 -2.24
CA ASN A 187 4.42 14.92 -3.65
C ASN A 187 3.47 13.76 -3.97
N PHE A 188 2.94 13.04 -2.99
CA PHE A 188 2.01 11.92 -3.24
C PHE A 188 0.71 12.33 -3.98
N GLU A 189 0.29 13.60 -3.88
CA GLU A 189 -0.84 14.17 -4.63
C GLU A 189 -0.42 14.69 -6.02
N ASN A 190 0.82 15.15 -6.17
CA ASN A 190 1.32 15.77 -7.41
C ASN A 190 1.78 14.73 -8.44
N TYR A 191 2.37 13.62 -7.98
CA TYR A 191 2.87 12.54 -8.83
C TYR A 191 2.36 11.17 -8.36
N PRO A 192 1.03 11.00 -8.17
CA PRO A 192 0.44 9.79 -7.58
C PRO A 192 0.75 8.50 -8.36
N GLU A 193 1.04 8.60 -9.65
CA GLU A 193 1.43 7.51 -10.56
C GLU A 193 2.83 6.94 -10.31
N LEU A 194 3.70 7.68 -9.62
CA LEU A 194 5.04 7.21 -9.28
C LEU A 194 5.04 6.28 -8.06
N PHE A 195 4.00 6.33 -7.23
CA PHE A 195 3.92 5.60 -5.97
C PHE A 195 3.18 4.28 -6.12
N ARG A 196 3.66 3.27 -5.39
CA ARG A 196 2.97 2.00 -5.17
C ARG A 196 1.97 2.19 -4.04
N LYS A 197 0.71 2.46 -4.39
CA LYS A 197 -0.34 2.81 -3.43
C LYS A 197 -0.72 1.64 -2.52
N SER A 198 -0.36 0.42 -2.92
CA SER A 198 -0.54 -0.78 -2.13
C SER A 198 0.46 -0.94 -0.99
N TRP A 199 1.55 -0.16 -0.97
CA TRP A 199 2.57 -0.23 0.07
C TRP A 199 2.13 0.50 1.33
N PHE A 200 2.50 -0.07 2.49
CA PHE A 200 2.13 0.46 3.80
C PHE A 200 2.50 1.96 3.98
N PRO A 201 3.72 2.43 3.64
CA PRO A 201 4.06 3.85 3.80
C PRO A 201 3.12 4.83 3.07
N TYR A 202 2.65 4.48 1.87
CA TYR A 202 1.69 5.32 1.14
C TYR A 202 0.31 5.31 1.82
N LYS A 203 -0.16 4.14 2.27
CA LYS A 203 -1.43 4.00 2.99
C LYS A 203 -1.42 4.72 4.33
N ASP A 204 -0.33 4.60 5.08
CA ASP A 204 -0.14 5.23 6.38
C ASP A 204 -0.19 6.76 6.25
N LEU A 205 0.48 7.32 5.23
CA LEU A 205 0.40 8.75 4.92
C LEU A 205 -1.04 9.21 4.62
N LEU A 206 -1.78 8.46 3.79
CA LEU A 206 -3.18 8.78 3.51
C LEU A 206 -4.03 8.69 4.77
N ASN A 207 -3.88 7.64 5.57
CA ASN A 207 -4.63 7.46 6.81
C ASN A 207 -4.36 8.61 7.79
N GLN A 208 -3.11 9.06 7.93
CA GLN A 208 -2.76 10.20 8.78
C GLN A 208 -3.41 11.51 8.28
N LYS A 209 -3.53 11.72 6.97
CA LYS A 209 -4.24 12.89 6.42
C LYS A 209 -5.75 12.84 6.63
N PHE A 210 -6.38 11.66 6.56
CA PHE A 210 -7.84 11.51 6.68
C PHE A 210 -8.31 11.22 8.11
N GLN A 211 -7.40 10.90 9.02
CA GLN A 211 -7.70 10.76 10.43
C GLN A 211 -7.93 12.14 11.04
N LYS A 212 -9.18 12.44 11.40
CA LYS A 212 -9.52 13.61 12.21
C LYS A 212 -8.68 13.58 13.49
N SER A 213 -8.00 14.68 13.78
CA SER A 213 -7.26 14.82 15.01
C SER A 213 -8.21 14.81 16.21
N LEU A 214 -7.72 14.44 17.40
CA LEU A 214 -8.48 14.62 18.64
C LEU A 214 -8.94 16.07 18.82
N SER A 215 -8.17 17.04 18.31
CA SER A 215 -8.55 18.44 18.26
C SER A 215 -9.75 18.69 17.36
N ASP A 216 -9.83 18.08 16.18
CA ASP A 216 -10.99 18.19 15.28
C ASP A 216 -12.25 17.59 15.92
N PHE A 217 -12.09 16.48 16.64
CA PHE A 217 -13.19 15.88 17.40
C PHE A 217 -13.62 16.76 18.59
N THR A 218 -12.66 17.32 19.32
CA THR A 218 -12.93 18.22 20.45
C THR A 218 -13.60 19.51 19.98
N GLN A 219 -13.21 20.02 18.81
CA GLN A 219 -13.82 21.19 18.19
C GLN A 219 -15.23 20.88 17.69
N PHE A 220 -15.44 19.75 17.03
CA PHE A 220 -16.76 19.25 16.67
C PHE A 220 -17.69 19.14 17.91
N LEU A 221 -17.21 18.56 19.02
CA LEU A 221 -17.99 18.50 20.26
C LEU A 221 -18.32 19.88 20.84
N LYS A 222 -17.37 20.83 20.78
CA LYS A 222 -17.61 22.22 21.23
C LYS A 222 -18.61 22.96 20.35
N GLU A 223 -18.58 22.72 19.04
CA GLU A 223 -19.51 23.30 18.07
C GLU A 223 -20.92 22.69 18.21
N GLU A 224 -21.02 21.38 18.41
CA GLU A 224 -22.30 20.70 18.67
C GLU A 224 -22.92 21.11 20.02
N GLN A 225 -22.10 21.28 21.06
CA GLN A 225 -22.56 21.75 22.38
C GLN A 225 -23.00 23.22 22.35
N ARG A 226 -22.37 24.08 21.54
CA ARG A 226 -22.78 25.49 21.37
C ARG A 226 -24.15 25.65 20.72
N HIS A 227 -24.58 24.68 19.91
CA HIS A 227 -25.84 24.77 19.18
C HIS A 227 -27.07 24.25 19.93
N LYS A 228 -26.94 23.62 21.12
CA LYS A 228 -28.08 22.97 21.81
C LYS A 228 -28.06 23.01 23.34
N SER A 229 -27.45 24.03 23.98
CA SER A 229 -27.49 24.12 25.45
C SER A 229 -28.74 24.88 25.93
N HIS A 230 -29.73 24.15 26.44
CA HIS A 230 -30.86 24.77 27.14
C HIS A 230 -30.49 25.16 28.57
N THR A 231 -31.14 26.20 29.06
CA THR A 231 -31.01 26.71 30.42
C THR A 231 -32.27 26.39 31.24
N ILE A 232 -32.18 26.54 32.56
CA ILE A 232 -33.35 26.47 33.44
C ILE A 232 -34.38 27.55 33.07
N GLU A 233 -33.95 28.70 32.56
CA GLU A 233 -34.83 29.79 32.14
C GLU A 233 -35.71 29.38 30.94
N ASP A 234 -35.14 28.60 30.01
CA ASP A 234 -35.90 28.09 28.86
C ASP A 234 -37.05 27.18 29.30
N LEU A 235 -36.83 26.39 30.35
CA LEU A 235 -37.82 25.47 30.92
C LEU A 235 -39.00 26.20 31.57
N LYS A 236 -38.81 27.41 32.12
CA LYS A 236 -39.89 28.16 32.78
C LYS A 236 -41.07 28.45 31.85
N LYS A 237 -40.83 28.55 30.53
CA LYS A 237 -41.89 28.70 29.52
C LYS A 237 -42.94 27.59 29.59
N LEU A 238 -42.59 26.42 30.12
CA LEU A 238 -43.49 25.28 30.25
C LEU A 238 -44.44 25.38 31.45
N GLU A 239 -44.18 26.25 32.43
CA GLU A 239 -45.04 26.40 33.61
C GLU A 239 -46.46 26.84 33.23
N GLU A 240 -46.58 27.72 32.23
CA GLU A 240 -47.86 28.17 31.66
C GLU A 240 -48.66 27.04 31.00
N PHE A 241 -48.00 25.90 30.69
CA PHE A 241 -48.59 24.73 30.06
C PHE A 241 -48.80 23.57 31.06
N GLY A 242 -48.82 23.87 32.36
CA GLY A 242 -49.12 22.90 33.41
C GLY A 242 -47.94 22.00 33.81
N PHE A 243 -46.72 22.39 33.46
CA PHE A 243 -45.52 21.74 33.99
C PHE A 243 -45.10 22.38 35.31
N HIS A 244 -44.48 21.61 36.20
CA HIS A 244 -43.91 22.10 37.45
C HIS A 244 -42.57 21.43 37.74
N PHE A 245 -41.68 22.14 38.42
CA PHE A 245 -40.38 21.59 38.81
C PHE A 245 -40.51 20.50 39.87
N GLU A 246 -39.72 19.44 39.70
CA GLU A 246 -39.49 18.40 40.70
C GLU A 246 -38.00 18.33 41.06
N LYS A 247 -37.73 17.76 42.24
CA LYS A 247 -36.36 17.51 42.68
C LYS A 247 -35.67 16.51 41.73
N PRO A 248 -34.47 16.83 41.19
CA PRO A 248 -33.68 15.88 40.42
C PRO A 248 -33.41 14.59 41.19
N LYS A 249 -33.47 13.45 40.50
CA LYS A 249 -33.27 12.12 41.09
C LYS A 249 -31.82 11.63 40.94
N ALA A 250 -31.07 12.20 40.00
CA ALA A 250 -29.67 11.88 39.78
C ALA A 250 -28.77 13.13 39.75
N GLU A 251 -27.50 12.97 40.12
CA GLU A 251 -26.55 14.08 40.27
C GLU A 251 -26.26 14.83 38.96
N HIS A 252 -26.39 14.15 37.82
CA HIS A 252 -26.17 14.71 36.48
C HIS A 252 -27.39 15.44 35.91
N GLU A 253 -28.55 15.37 36.58
CA GLU A 253 -29.75 16.13 36.24
C GLU A 253 -29.65 17.54 36.85
N LEU A 254 -29.79 18.57 36.02
CA LEU A 254 -29.78 19.97 36.44
C LEU A 254 -31.17 20.42 36.88
N ALA A 255 -32.22 20.05 36.13
CA ALA A 255 -33.60 20.33 36.46
C ALA A 255 -34.53 19.27 35.87
N VAL A 256 -35.63 18.99 36.56
CA VAL A 256 -36.70 18.08 36.10
C VAL A 256 -38.03 18.82 36.20
N MET A 257 -38.84 18.75 35.16
CA MET A 257 -40.24 19.18 35.20
C MET A 257 -41.19 18.02 34.91
N LYS A 258 -42.30 17.98 35.66
CA LYS A 258 -43.40 17.05 35.45
C LYS A 258 -44.63 17.78 34.94
N GLY A 259 -45.31 17.12 34.01
CA GLY A 259 -46.55 17.59 33.41
C GLY A 259 -47.09 16.50 32.47
N PRO A 260 -47.74 16.88 31.35
CA PRO A 260 -48.18 15.96 30.31
C PRO A 260 -47.07 15.03 29.76
N CYS A 261 -45.80 15.46 29.84
CA CYS A 261 -44.63 14.61 29.73
C CYS A 261 -43.61 14.96 30.83
N THR A 262 -42.55 14.17 30.98
CA THR A 262 -41.40 14.53 31.83
C THR A 262 -40.34 15.20 30.99
N VAL A 263 -39.85 16.35 31.46
CA VAL A 263 -38.75 17.10 30.84
C VAL A 263 -37.56 17.08 31.79
N ILE A 264 -36.41 16.61 31.31
CA ILE A 264 -35.17 16.53 32.09
C ILE A 264 -34.11 17.36 31.39
N LEU A 265 -33.60 18.37 32.06
CA LEU A 265 -32.41 19.12 31.64
C LEU A 265 -31.20 18.59 32.40
N TYR A 266 -30.21 18.11 31.67
CA TYR A 266 -28.96 17.63 32.24
C TYR A 266 -27.95 18.78 32.42
N ARG A 267 -26.99 18.59 33.34
CA ARG A 267 -25.93 19.59 33.61
C ARG A 267 -25.07 19.93 32.39
N ASN A 268 -25.04 19.06 31.38
CA ASN A 268 -24.36 19.30 30.11
C ASN A 268 -25.21 20.07 29.07
N GLY A 269 -26.38 20.58 29.47
CA GLY A 269 -27.28 21.36 28.62
C GLY A 269 -28.23 20.53 27.74
N LYS A 270 -28.11 19.19 27.73
CA LYS A 270 -29.01 18.32 26.95
C LYS A 270 -30.39 18.21 27.60
N LEU A 271 -31.41 18.17 26.76
CA LEU A 271 -32.81 18.04 27.16
C LEU A 271 -33.36 16.68 26.74
N LEU A 272 -34.03 15.99 27.66
CA LEU A 272 -34.72 14.72 27.43
C LEU A 272 -36.21 14.87 27.70
N LEU A 273 -37.04 14.41 26.76
CA LEU A 273 -38.50 14.39 26.86
C LEU A 273 -38.99 12.94 26.93
N GLN A 274 -39.71 12.59 28.01
CA GLN A 274 -40.28 11.25 28.21
C GLN A 274 -41.81 11.34 28.30
N GLY A 275 -42.52 10.72 27.36
CA GLY A 275 -43.99 10.76 27.26
C GLY A 275 -44.47 10.40 25.85
N LYS A 276 -45.76 10.58 25.57
CA LYS A 276 -46.36 10.37 24.24
C LYS A 276 -45.74 11.32 23.20
N GLU A 277 -45.50 10.84 21.98
CA GLU A 277 -44.84 11.63 20.91
C GLU A 277 -45.51 12.97 20.63
N GLU A 278 -46.83 12.97 20.48
CA GLU A 278 -47.63 14.18 20.21
C GLU A 278 -47.41 15.28 21.28
N VAL A 279 -47.24 14.88 22.54
CA VAL A 279 -46.97 15.81 23.65
C VAL A 279 -45.53 16.31 23.59
N LYS A 280 -44.59 15.44 23.23
CA LYS A 280 -43.17 15.81 23.10
C LYS A 280 -42.96 16.80 21.96
N GLU A 281 -43.68 16.65 20.85
CA GLU A 281 -43.64 17.61 19.74
C GLU A 281 -44.12 19.00 20.16
N ASN A 282 -45.22 19.08 20.91
CA ASN A 282 -45.70 20.37 21.42
C ASN A 282 -44.70 21.04 22.37
N VAL A 283 -44.05 20.27 23.25
CA VAL A 283 -42.98 20.79 24.11
C VAL A 283 -41.78 21.27 23.31
N LYS A 284 -41.38 20.54 22.25
CA LYS A 284 -40.31 21.00 21.36
C LYS A 284 -40.66 22.34 20.70
N LYS A 285 -41.90 22.52 20.24
CA LYS A 285 -42.35 23.80 19.66
C LYS A 285 -42.25 24.95 20.64
N ILE A 286 -42.73 24.76 21.87
CA ILE A 286 -42.69 25.79 22.93
C ILE A 286 -41.24 26.19 23.26
N LEU A 287 -40.32 25.22 23.26
CA LEU A 287 -38.91 25.44 23.55
C LEU A 287 -38.09 25.89 22.32
N GLY A 288 -38.71 26.08 21.16
CA GLY A 288 -38.01 26.47 19.92
C GLY A 288 -37.03 25.41 19.41
N LEU A 289 -37.36 24.13 19.60
CA LEU A 289 -36.56 22.95 19.26
C LEU A 289 -36.89 22.33 17.89
N GLU A 290 -37.49 23.10 16.98
CA GLU A 290 -37.74 22.65 15.62
C GLU A 290 -36.39 22.54 14.85
N ASP A 291 -36.23 21.47 14.07
CA ASP A 291 -35.07 21.25 13.20
C ASP A 291 -35.07 22.21 11.99
#